data_AF-A0A1E4AHD6-F1
#
_entry.id   AF-A0A1E4AHD6-F1
#
_cell.length_a   1.000
_cell.length_b   1.000
_cell.length_c   1.000
_cell.angle_alpha   90.00
_cell.angle_beta   90.00
_cell.angle_gamma   90.00
#
_symmetry.space_group_name_H-M   'P 1'
#
loop_
_entity.id
_entity.type
_entity.pdbx_description
1 polymer ?
#
loop_
_entity_poly.entity_id
_entity_poly.type
_entity_poly.pdbx_seq_one_letter_code
_entity_poly.pdbx_strand_id
1 'polypeptide(L)'
;MENFHLSPLDISIIVAEILLVVVVGFVAARKIKRTAEGYFLASGNMPWYLIGAAFVSTSISSEQIVGTIGATYKGGLGIANWEWWALPTYLLMMVFFIPLYLRNKIMTVPELLNRRFGPACGTIYSFVILLGYVFVFLPPVIYGGSITLSELTGWNQAYVMAGIILITASYTLAGGLNAVMWTDAIQCVMLIGGGVIFYFVALQHIPGGWDAMAAAAPERFHLYQPPSDPEAPFAGLVLGTFGVFLFYQASNQVMVQRILSARSMWDGIMGMIFSGFINIVRPLVTCLVGVILYHWLEVMHKGPSLLPDNQDRAFPLALQLFAPSGLKGVILAGFFAAVMASVSSLANSIATIFSLDVYKKFINKNAGDRELIT
;
A
#
# COMPACT_ATOMS: atom_id res chain seq x y z
N MET A 1 23.03 -4.21 19.67
CA MET A 1 22.69 -4.30 18.24
C MET A 1 23.62 -3.35 17.53
N GLU A 2 24.50 -3.88 16.68
CA GLU A 2 25.35 -3.03 15.84
C GLU A 2 24.45 -2.11 15.01
N ASN A 3 24.83 -0.83 14.90
CA ASN A 3 24.03 0.18 14.26
C ASN A 3 23.73 -0.24 12.81
N PHE A 4 22.49 -0.08 12.37
CA PHE A 4 22.14 -0.22 10.97
C PHE A 4 22.88 0.87 10.19
N HIS A 5 24.03 0.52 9.63
CA HIS A 5 24.86 1.46 8.90
C HIS A 5 24.38 1.61 7.46
N LEU A 6 23.89 2.79 7.13
CA LEU A 6 23.64 3.21 5.76
C LEU A 6 24.94 3.67 5.12
N SER A 7 25.27 3.10 3.97
CA SER A 7 26.37 3.60 3.16
C SER A 7 25.98 4.93 2.49
N PRO A 8 26.95 5.75 2.06
CA PRO A 8 26.65 6.93 1.25
C PRO A 8 25.87 6.59 -0.03
N LEU A 9 26.08 5.40 -0.59
CA LEU A 9 25.32 4.90 -1.73
C LEU A 9 23.84 4.72 -1.36
N ASP A 10 23.53 4.10 -0.22
CA ASP A 10 22.15 3.90 0.24
C ASP A 10 21.42 5.24 0.41
N ILE A 11 22.07 6.21 1.05
CA ILE A 11 21.52 7.55 1.26
C ILE A 11 21.28 8.24 -0.09
N SER A 12 22.23 8.13 -1.03
CA SER A 12 22.07 8.72 -2.35
C SER A 12 20.88 8.14 -3.12
N ILE A 13 20.59 6.85 -2.96
CA ILE A 13 19.43 6.18 -3.59
C ILE A 13 18.12 6.70 -2.97
N ILE A 14 18.04 6.81 -1.64
CA ILE A 14 16.86 7.33 -0.95
C ILE A 14 16.58 8.78 -1.38
N VAL A 15 17.62 9.62 -1.40
CA VAL A 15 17.48 11.03 -1.83
C VAL A 15 17.07 11.12 -3.30
N ALA A 16 17.67 10.30 -4.17
CA ALA A 16 17.32 10.27 -5.59
C ALA A 16 15.86 9.82 -5.82
N GLU A 17 15.36 8.85 -5.06
CA GLU A 17 13.97 8.42 -5.13
C GLU A 17 13.01 9.52 -4.70
N ILE A 18 13.26 10.16 -3.56
CA ILE A 18 12.44 11.26 -3.07
C ILE A 18 12.40 12.40 -4.10
N LEU A 19 13.55 12.75 -4.67
CA LEU A 19 13.63 13.77 -5.72
C LEU A 19 12.87 13.34 -6.99
N LEU A 20 12.98 12.07 -7.39
CA LEU A 20 12.27 11.53 -8.54
C LEU A 20 10.75 11.64 -8.35
N VAL A 21 10.24 11.24 -7.18
CA VAL A 21 8.82 11.33 -6.83
C VAL A 21 8.34 12.77 -6.87
N VAL A 22 9.08 13.69 -6.25
CA VAL A 22 8.76 15.12 -6.26
C VAL A 22 8.72 15.67 -7.68
N VAL A 23 9.76 15.41 -8.49
CA VAL A 23 9.85 15.87 -9.87
C VAL A 23 8.70 15.32 -10.71
N VAL A 24 8.43 14.02 -10.62
CA VAL A 24 7.35 13.37 -11.37
C VAL A 24 6.00 13.91 -10.94
N GLY A 25 5.76 14.08 -9.64
CA GLY A 25 4.55 14.68 -9.10
C GLY A 25 4.32 16.10 -9.64
N PHE A 26 5.34 16.96 -9.63
CA PHE A 26 5.24 18.32 -10.19
C PHE A 26 5.10 18.35 -11.71
N VAL A 27 5.75 17.43 -12.44
CA VAL A 27 5.60 17.33 -13.90
C VAL A 27 4.20 16.86 -14.27
N ALA A 28 3.65 15.89 -13.53
CA ALA A 28 2.27 15.43 -13.68
C ALA A 28 1.28 16.55 -13.35
N ALA A 29 1.55 17.34 -12.31
CA ALA A 29 0.71 18.48 -11.91
C ALA A 29 0.46 19.49 -13.04
N ARG A 30 1.45 19.71 -13.93
CA ARG A 30 1.34 20.66 -15.05
C ARG A 30 0.27 20.29 -16.07
N LYS A 31 -0.14 19.02 -16.14
CA LYS A 31 -1.10 18.52 -17.15
C LYS A 31 -2.56 18.58 -16.70
N ILE A 32 -2.83 19.10 -15.49
CA ILE A 32 -4.14 19.01 -14.87
C ILE A 32 -5.01 20.20 -15.25
N LYS A 33 -6.28 19.89 -15.57
CA LYS A 33 -7.33 20.90 -15.68
C LYS A 33 -7.75 21.34 -14.29
N ARG A 34 -7.85 22.66 -14.06
CA ARG A 34 -8.32 23.25 -12.79
C ARG A 34 -9.84 23.14 -12.64
N THR A 35 -10.35 21.92 -12.74
CA THR A 35 -11.74 21.54 -12.51
C THR A 35 -11.78 20.49 -11.41
N ALA A 36 -12.92 20.33 -10.72
CA ALA A 36 -13.02 19.34 -9.64
C ALA A 36 -12.75 17.92 -10.17
N GLU A 37 -13.28 17.59 -11.35
CA GLU A 37 -13.02 16.32 -12.04
C GLU A 37 -11.54 16.18 -12.47
N GLY A 38 -10.90 17.27 -12.89
CA GLY A 38 -9.48 17.26 -13.25
C GLY A 38 -8.57 17.02 -12.04
N TYR A 39 -8.86 17.67 -10.92
CA TYR A 39 -8.07 17.56 -9.70
C TYR A 39 -8.32 16.24 -8.96
N PHE A 40 -9.59 15.86 -8.75
CA PHE A 40 -9.93 14.68 -7.96
C PHE A 40 -9.95 13.36 -8.77
N LEU A 41 -10.15 13.38 -10.09
CA LEU A 41 -10.26 12.15 -10.91
C LEU A 41 -9.28 12.10 -12.07
N ALA A 42 -8.37 13.07 -12.19
CA ALA A 42 -7.47 13.19 -13.33
C ALA A 42 -8.20 13.19 -14.70
N SER A 43 -9.44 13.71 -14.73
CA SER A 43 -10.31 13.77 -15.92
C SER A 43 -10.50 12.42 -16.63
N GLY A 44 -10.47 11.30 -15.90
CA GLY A 44 -10.71 9.98 -16.50
C GLY A 44 -9.68 9.63 -17.57
N ASN A 45 -8.43 10.10 -17.47
CA ASN A 45 -7.42 9.91 -18.52
C ASN A 45 -6.30 8.92 -18.15
N MET A 46 -6.52 8.06 -17.15
CA MET A 46 -5.50 7.11 -16.71
C MET A 46 -5.47 5.83 -17.56
N PRO A 47 -4.28 5.42 -18.06
CA PRO A 47 -4.05 4.12 -18.67
C PRO A 47 -4.02 2.99 -17.63
N TRP A 48 -4.33 1.78 -18.07
CA TRP A 48 -4.37 0.57 -17.24
C TRP A 48 -3.13 0.34 -16.36
N TYR A 49 -1.92 0.60 -16.86
CA TYR A 49 -0.69 0.32 -16.11
C TYR A 49 -0.52 1.26 -14.91
N LEU A 50 -0.94 2.54 -15.02
CA LEU A 50 -0.94 3.47 -13.88
C LEU A 50 -2.02 3.08 -12.89
N ILE A 51 -3.21 2.70 -13.38
CA ILE A 51 -4.30 2.24 -12.53
C ILE A 51 -3.84 1.07 -11.67
N GLY A 52 -3.28 0.03 -12.30
CA GLY A 52 -2.90 -1.15 -11.55
C GLY A 52 -1.71 -0.93 -10.62
N ALA A 53 -0.67 -0.20 -11.07
CA ALA A 53 0.47 0.12 -10.22
C ALA A 53 0.05 0.96 -9.00
N ALA A 54 -0.79 1.99 -9.20
CA ALA A 54 -1.28 2.81 -8.10
C ALA A 54 -2.23 2.05 -7.18
N PHE A 55 -3.05 1.15 -7.71
CA PHE A 55 -3.92 0.30 -6.89
C PHE A 55 -3.08 -0.61 -5.97
N VAL A 56 -2.01 -1.21 -6.48
CA VAL A 56 -1.09 -2.01 -5.66
C VAL A 56 -0.33 -1.16 -4.66
N SER A 57 0.26 -0.04 -5.09
CA SER A 57 1.05 0.84 -4.22
C SER A 57 0.24 1.33 -3.03
N THR A 58 -1.02 1.70 -3.24
CA THR A 58 -1.92 2.12 -2.16
C THR A 58 -2.35 0.96 -1.25
N SER A 59 -2.39 -0.26 -1.78
CA SER A 59 -2.75 -1.45 -0.99
C SER A 59 -1.60 -1.93 -0.08
N ILE A 60 -0.37 -1.48 -0.33
CA ILE A 60 0.81 -1.89 0.44
C ILE A 60 1.22 -0.73 1.35
N SER A 61 0.92 -0.86 2.64
CA SER A 61 1.41 0.07 3.66
C SER A 61 2.71 -0.43 4.29
N SER A 62 3.46 0.51 4.87
CA SER A 62 4.63 0.23 5.72
C SER A 62 4.32 -0.79 6.81
N GLU A 63 3.18 -0.60 7.50
CA GLU A 63 2.69 -1.48 8.55
C GLU A 63 2.41 -2.89 8.04
N GLN A 64 1.84 -3.01 6.83
CA GLN A 64 1.58 -4.31 6.22
C GLN A 64 2.88 -5.06 5.93
N ILE A 65 3.93 -4.37 5.45
CA ILE A 65 5.25 -5.00 5.19
C ILE A 65 5.84 -5.52 6.51
N VAL A 66 5.93 -4.67 7.53
CA VAL A 66 6.48 -5.04 8.84
C VAL A 66 5.68 -6.17 9.48
N GLY A 67 4.36 -6.01 9.55
CA GLY A 67 3.46 -6.96 10.19
C GLY A 67 3.39 -8.31 9.47
N THR A 68 3.40 -8.33 8.14
CA THR A 68 3.34 -9.60 7.38
C THR A 68 4.64 -10.40 7.51
N ILE A 69 5.80 -9.72 7.50
CA ILE A 69 7.09 -10.36 7.72
C ILE A 69 7.18 -10.93 9.14
N GLY A 70 6.78 -10.16 10.15
CA GLY A 70 6.73 -10.61 11.55
C GLY A 70 5.76 -11.77 11.76
N ALA A 71 4.53 -11.66 11.24
CA ALA A 71 3.54 -12.72 11.34
C ALA A 71 3.98 -14.01 10.64
N THR A 72 4.67 -13.90 9.50
CA THR A 72 5.20 -15.08 8.79
C THR A 72 6.40 -15.70 9.51
N TYR A 73 7.25 -14.89 10.15
CA TYR A 73 8.30 -15.40 11.03
C TYR A 73 7.71 -16.25 12.16
N LYS A 74 6.59 -15.80 12.76
CA LYS A 74 5.92 -16.50 13.85
C LYS A 74 5.13 -17.73 13.40
N GLY A 75 4.20 -17.54 12.45
CA GLY A 75 3.18 -18.52 12.05
C GLY A 75 3.42 -19.23 10.70
N GLY A 76 4.49 -18.91 9.98
CA GLY A 76 4.80 -19.55 8.70
C GLY A 76 3.96 -19.06 7.52
N LEU A 77 4.06 -19.78 6.40
CA LEU A 77 3.56 -19.38 5.08
C LEU A 77 2.03 -19.33 4.98
N GLY A 78 1.29 -19.87 5.96
CA GLY A 78 -0.16 -19.75 6.03
C GLY A 78 -0.66 -18.31 5.98
N ILE A 79 0.14 -17.35 6.46
CA ILE A 79 -0.12 -15.91 6.39
C ILE A 79 -0.22 -15.40 4.94
N ALA A 80 0.42 -16.04 3.96
CA ALA A 80 0.33 -15.65 2.55
C ALA A 80 -1.11 -15.72 2.00
N ASN A 81 -1.98 -16.54 2.61
CA ASN A 81 -3.41 -16.55 2.27
C ASN A 81 -4.05 -15.18 2.50
N TRP A 82 -3.55 -14.36 3.44
CA TRP A 82 -4.07 -13.01 3.66
C TRP A 82 -3.90 -12.16 2.40
N GLU A 83 -2.82 -12.36 1.65
CA GLU A 83 -2.56 -11.59 0.43
C GLU A 83 -3.28 -12.20 -0.78
N TRP A 84 -3.23 -13.52 -0.93
CA TRP A 84 -3.81 -14.20 -2.10
C TRP A 84 -5.33 -14.28 -2.09
N TRP A 85 -5.98 -14.33 -0.93
CA TRP A 85 -7.45 -14.32 -0.86
C TRP A 85 -8.07 -12.94 -1.09
N ALA A 86 -7.25 -11.93 -1.38
CA ALA A 86 -7.71 -10.71 -2.05
C ALA A 86 -8.01 -10.93 -3.54
N LEU A 87 -7.48 -11.97 -4.21
CA LEU A 87 -7.69 -12.17 -5.66
C LEU A 87 -9.16 -12.41 -6.06
N PRO A 88 -9.97 -13.18 -5.32
CA PRO A 88 -11.41 -13.31 -5.63
C PRO A 88 -12.16 -11.97 -5.61
N THR A 89 -11.77 -11.03 -4.76
CA THR A 89 -12.42 -9.71 -4.72
C THR A 89 -11.99 -8.83 -5.91
N TYR A 90 -10.80 -9.06 -6.49
CA TYR A 90 -10.40 -8.41 -7.75
C TYR A 90 -11.30 -8.87 -8.90
N LEU A 91 -11.66 -10.15 -8.94
CA LEU A 91 -12.62 -10.67 -9.92
C LEU A 91 -13.98 -9.99 -9.77
N LEU A 92 -14.50 -9.86 -8.55
CA LEU A 92 -15.75 -9.15 -8.30
C LEU A 92 -15.65 -7.68 -8.71
N MET A 93 -14.51 -7.04 -8.44
CA MET A 93 -14.23 -5.67 -8.86
C MET A 93 -14.36 -5.54 -10.38
N MET A 94 -13.73 -6.45 -11.14
CA MET A 94 -13.78 -6.45 -12.61
C MET A 94 -15.16 -6.72 -13.19
N VAL A 95 -15.90 -7.68 -12.64
CA VAL A 95 -17.16 -8.15 -13.22
C VAL A 95 -18.33 -7.23 -12.84
N PHE A 96 -18.38 -6.73 -11.61
CA PHE A 96 -19.55 -6.01 -11.09
C PHE A 96 -19.28 -4.53 -10.87
N PHE A 97 -18.20 -4.20 -10.17
CA PHE A 97 -18.01 -2.85 -9.64
C PHE A 97 -17.40 -1.87 -10.65
N ILE A 98 -16.40 -2.27 -11.43
CA ILE A 98 -15.85 -1.42 -12.51
C ILE A 98 -16.94 -1.01 -13.51
N PRO A 99 -17.77 -1.95 -14.05
CA PRO A 99 -18.87 -1.57 -14.93
C PRO A 99 -19.90 -0.66 -14.23
N LEU A 100 -20.20 -0.92 -12.95
CA LEU A 100 -21.11 -0.10 -12.17
C LEU A 100 -20.60 1.34 -12.02
N TYR A 101 -19.34 1.52 -11.65
CA TYR A 101 -18.75 2.83 -11.40
C TYR A 101 -18.58 3.66 -12.67
N LEU A 102 -17.99 3.07 -13.71
CA LEU A 102 -17.69 3.80 -14.95
C LEU A 102 -18.95 4.14 -15.76
N ARG A 103 -19.98 3.29 -15.73
CA ARG A 103 -21.26 3.58 -16.42
C ARG A 103 -22.07 4.67 -15.72
N ASN A 104 -21.99 4.77 -14.40
CA ASN A 104 -22.73 5.77 -13.63
C ASN A 104 -22.05 7.14 -13.58
N LYS A 105 -20.80 7.26 -14.04
CA LYS A 105 -20.02 8.52 -14.07
C LYS A 105 -20.06 9.26 -12.73
N ILE A 106 -19.79 8.53 -11.66
CA ILE A 106 -19.73 9.06 -10.29
C ILE A 106 -18.34 9.62 -10.02
N MET A 107 -18.24 10.56 -9.10
CA MET A 107 -16.94 11.01 -8.57
C MET A 107 -16.61 10.41 -7.21
N THR A 108 -17.65 10.05 -6.44
CA THR A 108 -17.48 9.47 -5.11
C THR A 108 -18.37 8.24 -4.92
N VAL A 109 -17.91 7.29 -4.11
CA VAL A 109 -18.74 6.17 -3.63
C VAL A 109 -20.02 6.68 -2.92
N PRO A 110 -19.95 7.71 -2.03
CA PRO A 110 -21.14 8.33 -1.45
C PRO A 110 -22.16 8.79 -2.48
N GLU A 111 -21.73 9.34 -3.62
CA GLU A 111 -22.63 9.75 -4.69
C GLU A 111 -23.43 8.58 -5.26
N LEU A 112 -22.79 7.43 -5.48
CA LEU A 112 -23.49 6.22 -5.91
C LEU A 112 -24.52 5.78 -4.87
N LEU A 113 -24.14 5.74 -3.60
CA LEU A 113 -25.04 5.34 -2.50
C LEU A 113 -26.21 6.30 -2.38
N ASN A 114 -25.97 7.60 -2.56
CA ASN A 114 -27.02 8.62 -2.59
C ASN A 114 -28.01 8.39 -3.73
N ARG A 115 -27.51 8.15 -4.95
CA ARG A 115 -28.37 7.88 -6.12
C ARG A 115 -29.16 6.58 -5.99
N ARG A 116 -28.57 5.54 -5.37
CA ARG A 116 -29.17 4.20 -5.31
C ARG A 116 -30.11 3.99 -4.12
N PHE A 117 -29.74 4.48 -2.95
CA PHE A 117 -30.41 4.22 -1.66
C PHE A 117 -30.91 5.48 -0.96
N GLY A 118 -30.58 6.65 -1.49
CA GLY A 118 -31.04 7.94 -0.99
C GLY A 118 -29.99 8.70 -0.15
N PRO A 119 -30.29 9.97 0.20
CA PRO A 119 -29.32 10.89 0.78
C PRO A 119 -28.76 10.48 2.13
N ALA A 120 -29.52 9.74 2.93
CA ALA A 120 -29.09 9.26 4.24
C ALA A 120 -27.89 8.31 4.11
N CYS A 121 -27.97 7.31 3.22
CA CYS A 121 -26.91 6.32 3.03
C CYS A 121 -25.60 6.96 2.57
N GLY A 122 -25.65 7.84 1.57
CA GLY A 122 -24.45 8.56 1.11
C GLY A 122 -23.85 9.43 2.20
N THR A 123 -24.67 10.15 2.96
CA THR A 123 -24.20 11.03 4.06
C THR A 123 -23.56 10.24 5.19
N ILE A 124 -24.20 9.16 5.65
CA ILE A 124 -23.65 8.30 6.71
C ILE A 124 -22.30 7.73 6.28
N TYR A 125 -22.22 7.22 5.04
CA TYR A 125 -20.98 6.70 4.49
C TYR A 125 -19.88 7.78 4.47
N SER A 126 -20.17 8.99 3.97
CA SER A 126 -19.19 10.08 3.92
C SER A 126 -18.64 10.42 5.30
N PHE A 127 -19.50 10.58 6.31
CA PHE A 127 -19.05 10.90 7.67
C PHE A 127 -18.24 9.78 8.30
N VAL A 128 -18.71 8.53 8.22
CA VAL A 128 -18.02 7.37 8.79
C VAL A 128 -16.63 7.21 8.16
N ILE A 129 -16.55 7.28 6.84
CA ILE A 129 -15.28 7.10 6.11
C ILE A 129 -14.34 8.28 6.33
N LEU A 130 -14.84 9.52 6.36
CA LEU A 130 -14.00 10.68 6.61
C LEU A 130 -13.41 10.65 8.03
N LEU A 131 -14.22 10.30 9.04
CA LEU A 131 -13.73 10.10 10.41
C LEU A 131 -12.72 8.96 10.47
N GLY A 132 -13.01 7.83 9.80
CA GLY A 132 -12.10 6.70 9.69
C GLY A 132 -10.77 7.13 9.07
N TYR A 133 -10.77 7.83 7.95
CA TYR A 133 -9.53 8.25 7.30
C TYR A 133 -8.70 9.21 8.16
N VAL A 134 -9.33 10.20 8.78
CA VAL A 134 -8.61 11.22 9.56
C VAL A 134 -8.07 10.66 10.88
N PHE A 135 -8.84 9.83 11.58
CA PHE A 135 -8.49 9.39 12.93
C PHE A 135 -7.96 7.95 13.03
N VAL A 136 -8.32 7.08 12.09
CA VAL A 136 -8.02 5.65 12.16
C VAL A 136 -6.97 5.22 11.13
N PHE A 137 -6.99 5.75 9.90
CA PHE A 137 -6.05 5.31 8.85
C PHE A 137 -4.82 6.21 8.71
N LEU A 138 -5.01 7.54 8.61
CA LEU A 138 -3.91 8.46 8.33
C LEU A 138 -2.87 8.52 9.48
N PRO A 139 -3.25 8.59 10.77
CA PRO A 139 -2.29 8.72 11.85
C PRO A 139 -1.36 7.50 12.00
N PRO A 140 -1.86 6.24 12.02
CA PRO A 140 -0.98 5.07 12.08
C PRO A 140 -0.01 5.03 10.90
N VAL A 141 -0.48 5.24 9.66
CA VAL A 141 0.40 5.22 8.48
C VAL A 141 1.58 6.17 8.61
N ILE A 142 1.33 7.41 9.06
CA ILE A 142 2.38 8.41 9.26
C ILE A 142 3.28 8.02 10.43
N TYR A 143 2.68 7.66 11.57
CA TYR A 143 3.42 7.34 12.79
C TYR A 143 4.26 6.06 12.62
N GLY A 144 3.62 4.95 12.26
CA GLY A 144 4.21 3.64 11.95
C GLY A 144 5.27 3.73 10.86
N GLY A 145 5.01 4.47 9.78
CA GLY A 145 6.03 4.76 8.77
C GLY A 145 7.25 5.48 9.34
N SER A 146 7.02 6.56 10.10
CA SER A 146 8.10 7.38 10.67
C SER A 146 8.95 6.65 11.72
N ILE A 147 8.34 5.83 12.57
CA ILE A 147 9.05 5.09 13.63
C ILE A 147 9.91 3.98 13.02
N THR A 148 9.38 3.19 12.10
CA THR A 148 10.17 2.14 11.42
C THR A 148 11.34 2.74 10.66
N LEU A 149 11.14 3.86 9.96
CA LEU A 149 12.22 4.57 9.28
C LEU A 149 13.24 5.15 10.26
N SER A 150 12.80 5.69 11.41
CA SER A 150 13.69 6.18 12.46
C SER A 150 14.55 5.05 13.04
N GLU A 151 13.96 3.89 13.31
CA GLU A 151 14.68 2.72 13.82
C GLU A 151 15.68 2.15 12.82
N LEU A 152 15.33 2.14 11.53
CA LEU A 152 16.20 1.67 10.46
C LEU A 152 17.35 2.64 10.17
N THR A 153 17.07 3.94 10.11
CA THR A 153 18.07 4.93 9.67
C THR A 153 18.86 5.54 10.82
N GLY A 154 18.37 5.40 12.06
CA GLY A 154 18.83 6.17 13.22
C GLY A 154 18.46 7.66 13.17
N TRP A 155 17.69 8.11 12.16
CA TRP A 155 17.27 9.50 12.06
C TRP A 155 16.20 9.81 13.09
N ASN A 156 16.14 11.05 13.57
CA ASN A 156 15.13 11.43 14.55
C ASN A 156 13.72 11.37 13.94
N GLN A 157 12.83 10.62 14.59
CA GLN A 157 11.48 10.34 14.13
C GLN A 157 10.67 11.60 13.77
N ALA A 158 10.79 12.67 14.56
CA ALA A 158 10.02 13.89 14.33
C ALA A 158 10.38 14.56 12.98
N TYR A 159 11.67 14.57 12.62
CA TYR A 159 12.11 15.09 11.32
C TYR A 159 11.72 14.17 10.16
N VAL A 160 11.79 12.85 10.35
CA VAL A 160 11.32 11.88 9.34
C VAL A 160 9.83 12.06 9.07
N MET A 161 9.03 12.14 10.14
CA MET A 161 7.59 12.38 10.06
C MET A 161 7.27 13.71 9.37
N ALA A 162 7.92 14.81 9.77
CA ALA A 162 7.73 16.10 9.13
C ALA A 162 8.12 16.06 7.65
N GLY A 163 9.21 15.37 7.30
CA GLY A 163 9.66 15.17 5.93
C GLY A 163 8.61 14.44 5.08
N ILE A 164 8.10 13.31 5.57
CA ILE A 164 7.02 12.55 4.90
C ILE A 164 5.82 13.46 4.63
N ILE A 165 5.35 14.20 5.63
CA ILE A 165 4.19 15.09 5.50
C ILE A 165 4.45 16.20 4.47
N LEU A 166 5.56 16.93 4.62
CA LEU A 166 5.86 18.10 3.78
C LEU A 166 6.10 17.70 2.32
N ILE A 167 6.89 16.65 2.09
CA ILE A 167 7.20 16.17 0.74
C ILE A 167 5.93 15.63 0.09
N THR A 168 5.16 14.80 0.78
CA THR A 168 3.91 14.24 0.25
C THR A 168 2.90 15.33 -0.07
N ALA A 169 2.72 16.31 0.84
CA ALA A 169 1.83 17.43 0.62
C ALA A 169 2.26 18.28 -0.58
N SER A 170 3.56 18.49 -0.79
CA SER A 170 4.07 19.37 -1.85
C SER A 170 3.60 18.97 -3.26
N TYR A 171 3.67 17.69 -3.62
CA TYR A 171 3.22 17.23 -4.93
C TYR A 171 1.73 16.90 -4.96
N THR A 172 1.15 16.46 -3.84
CA THR A 172 -0.27 16.10 -3.77
C THR A 172 -1.15 17.35 -3.92
N LEU A 173 -0.81 18.44 -3.22
CA LEU A 173 -1.53 19.72 -3.32
C LEU A 173 -1.35 20.36 -4.71
N ALA A 174 -0.18 20.20 -5.32
CA ALA A 174 0.08 20.74 -6.64
C ALA A 174 -0.70 19.99 -7.74
N GLY A 175 -0.87 18.67 -7.60
CA GLY A 175 -1.27 17.81 -8.70
C GLY A 175 -2.43 16.83 -8.46
N GLY A 176 -3.13 16.91 -7.32
CA GLY A 176 -4.30 16.07 -7.04
C GLY A 176 -4.09 14.59 -7.37
N LEU A 177 -5.14 13.91 -7.84
CA LEU A 177 -5.06 12.48 -8.16
C LEU A 177 -4.05 12.20 -9.28
N ASN A 178 -3.87 13.10 -10.26
CA ASN A 178 -2.95 12.82 -11.37
C ASN A 178 -1.49 12.71 -10.89
N ALA A 179 -1.03 13.62 -10.03
CA ALA A 179 0.30 13.49 -9.44
C ALA A 179 0.42 12.22 -8.61
N VAL A 180 -0.58 11.93 -7.77
CA VAL A 180 -0.61 10.73 -6.92
C VAL A 180 -0.48 9.45 -7.75
N MET A 181 -1.23 9.31 -8.83
CA MET A 181 -1.17 8.10 -9.67
C MET A 181 0.19 7.88 -10.32
N TRP A 182 0.86 8.95 -10.76
CA TRP A 182 2.19 8.86 -11.37
C TRP A 182 3.29 8.59 -10.35
N THR A 183 3.23 9.21 -9.18
CA THR A 183 4.17 8.93 -8.09
C THR A 183 4.02 7.49 -7.61
N ASP A 184 2.79 7.05 -7.37
CA ASP A 184 2.49 5.69 -6.92
C ASP A 184 2.96 4.63 -7.93
N ALA A 185 2.88 4.90 -9.23
CA ALA A 185 3.33 3.95 -10.24
C ALA A 185 4.84 3.68 -10.18
N ILE A 186 5.64 4.74 -9.98
CA ILE A 186 7.10 4.63 -9.82
C ILE A 186 7.43 3.90 -8.52
N GLN A 187 6.74 4.29 -7.45
CA GLN A 187 6.88 3.73 -6.11
C GLN A 187 6.56 2.23 -6.08
N CYS A 188 5.51 1.80 -6.78
CA CYS A 188 5.15 0.39 -6.95
C CYS A 188 6.29 -0.43 -7.58
N VAL A 189 6.92 0.10 -8.65
CA VAL A 189 8.02 -0.59 -9.33
C VAL A 189 9.22 -0.75 -8.41
N MET A 190 9.56 0.29 -7.65
CA MET A 190 10.67 0.24 -6.71
C MET A 190 10.41 -0.71 -5.56
N LEU A 191 9.20 -0.68 -4.98
CA LEU A 191 8.83 -1.52 -3.86
C LEU A 191 8.83 -3.01 -4.25
N ILE A 192 8.12 -3.36 -5.33
CA ILE A 192 8.01 -4.76 -5.78
C ILE A 192 9.34 -5.23 -6.38
N GLY A 193 9.97 -4.43 -7.23
CA GLY A 193 11.24 -4.78 -7.87
C GLY A 193 12.37 -4.94 -6.84
N GLY A 194 12.53 -3.96 -5.95
CA GLY A 194 13.48 -4.03 -4.85
C GLY A 194 13.21 -5.24 -3.96
N GLY A 195 11.95 -5.44 -3.57
CA GLY A 195 11.53 -6.58 -2.76
C GLY A 195 11.85 -7.94 -3.34
N VAL A 196 11.60 -8.14 -4.64
CA VAL A 196 11.91 -9.40 -5.33
C VAL A 196 13.42 -9.64 -5.39
N ILE A 197 14.21 -8.59 -5.67
CA ILE A 197 15.68 -8.69 -5.64
C ILE A 197 16.13 -9.08 -4.22
N PHE A 198 15.57 -8.44 -3.20
CA PHE A 198 15.90 -8.73 -1.81
C PHE A 198 15.55 -10.16 -1.39
N TYR A 199 14.41 -10.68 -1.82
CA TYR A 199 14.06 -12.09 -1.62
C TYR A 199 15.14 -13.04 -2.16
N PHE A 200 15.58 -12.86 -3.41
CA PHE A 200 16.60 -13.73 -4.00
C PHE A 200 17.96 -13.57 -3.32
N VAL A 201 18.35 -12.36 -2.94
CA VAL A 201 19.58 -12.11 -2.19
C VAL A 201 19.54 -12.77 -0.81
N ALA A 202 18.41 -12.67 -0.10
CA ALA A 202 18.23 -13.32 1.19
C ALA A 202 18.26 -14.85 1.06
N LEU A 203 17.62 -15.41 0.02
CA LEU A 203 17.62 -16.85 -0.23
C LEU A 203 19.03 -17.42 -0.49
N GLN A 204 19.91 -16.66 -1.15
CA GLN A 204 21.30 -17.06 -1.40
C GLN A 204 22.12 -17.26 -0.12
N HIS A 205 21.72 -16.67 1.00
CA HIS A 205 22.37 -16.87 2.29
C HIS A 205 22.03 -18.24 2.91
N ILE A 206 21.00 -18.92 2.41
CA ILE A 206 20.57 -20.23 2.92
C ILE A 206 21.26 -21.35 2.10
N PRO A 207 22.16 -22.14 2.71
CA PRO A 207 22.75 -23.30 2.03
C PRO A 207 21.66 -24.31 1.64
N GLY A 208 21.60 -24.68 0.36
CA GLY A 208 20.54 -25.55 -0.16
C GLY A 208 19.22 -24.83 -0.48
N GLY A 209 19.14 -23.52 -0.25
CA GLY A 209 18.06 -22.66 -0.72
C GLY A 209 16.67 -23.11 -0.23
N TRP A 210 15.71 -23.07 -1.14
CA TRP A 210 14.30 -23.40 -0.85
C TRP A 210 14.13 -24.81 -0.29
N ASP A 211 14.79 -25.80 -0.89
CA ASP A 211 14.61 -27.20 -0.54
C ASP A 211 15.09 -27.48 0.89
N ALA A 212 16.18 -26.83 1.32
CA ALA A 212 16.67 -26.92 2.69
C ALA A 212 15.68 -26.32 3.69
N MET A 213 15.07 -25.17 3.37
CA MET A 213 14.07 -24.56 4.25
C MET A 213 12.80 -25.41 4.35
N ALA A 214 12.29 -25.88 3.21
CA ALA A 214 11.08 -26.69 3.14
C ALA A 214 11.25 -28.05 3.83
N ALA A 215 12.43 -28.66 3.72
CA ALA A 215 12.73 -29.92 4.38
C ALA A 215 12.92 -29.77 5.90
N ALA A 216 13.45 -28.63 6.37
CA ALA A 216 13.75 -28.43 7.78
C ALA A 216 12.52 -28.07 8.64
N ALA A 217 11.51 -27.42 8.05
CA ALA A 217 10.29 -27.01 8.75
C ALA A 217 9.05 -27.15 7.84
N PRO A 218 8.72 -28.37 7.34
CA PRO A 218 7.68 -28.57 6.34
C PRO A 218 6.31 -28.04 6.77
N GLU A 219 5.97 -28.15 8.06
CA GLU A 219 4.72 -27.66 8.64
C GLU A 219 4.52 -26.15 8.45
N ARG A 220 5.62 -25.38 8.41
CA ARG A 220 5.57 -23.93 8.20
C ARG A 220 5.34 -23.53 6.75
N PHE A 221 5.50 -24.45 5.80
CA PHE A 221 5.20 -24.20 4.38
C PHE A 221 3.76 -24.56 4.00
N HIS A 222 2.99 -25.12 4.94
CA HIS A 222 1.58 -25.44 4.70
C HIS A 222 0.72 -24.17 4.67
N LEU A 223 0.04 -23.96 3.55
CA LEU A 223 -0.96 -22.88 3.42
C LEU A 223 -2.25 -23.21 4.19
N TYR A 224 -2.56 -24.48 4.37
CA TYR A 224 -3.74 -24.91 5.10
C TYR A 224 -3.38 -25.17 6.56
N GLN A 225 -3.75 -24.24 7.43
CA GLN A 225 -3.59 -24.36 8.88
C GLN A 225 -4.90 -24.80 9.55
N PRO A 226 -4.83 -25.66 10.58
CA PRO A 226 -6.00 -26.19 11.25
C PRO A 226 -6.80 -25.09 11.97
N PRO A 227 -8.09 -25.31 12.28
CA PRO A 227 -8.90 -24.34 13.03
C PRO A 227 -8.38 -24.01 14.44
N SER A 228 -7.52 -24.86 15.00
CA SER A 228 -6.87 -24.66 16.29
C SER A 228 -5.61 -23.80 16.21
N ASP A 229 -5.16 -23.40 15.02
CA ASP A 229 -4.00 -22.53 14.87
C ASP A 229 -4.29 -21.14 15.47
N PRO A 230 -3.41 -20.62 16.35
CA PRO A 230 -3.67 -19.35 17.05
C PRO A 230 -3.44 -18.12 16.18
N GLU A 231 -2.69 -18.22 15.08
CA GLU A 231 -2.30 -17.07 14.26
C GLU A 231 -3.09 -16.98 12.95
N ALA A 232 -3.23 -18.09 12.23
CA ALA A 232 -3.70 -18.12 10.86
C ALA A 232 -4.64 -19.30 10.55
N PRO A 233 -5.71 -19.55 11.33
CA PRO A 233 -6.63 -20.64 11.05
C PRO A 233 -7.26 -20.44 9.67
N PHE A 234 -7.09 -21.40 8.75
CA PHE A 234 -7.34 -21.19 7.32
C PHE A 234 -8.74 -20.66 7.02
N ALA A 235 -9.78 -21.32 7.55
CA ALA A 235 -11.17 -20.90 7.33
C ALA A 235 -11.47 -19.52 7.93
N GLY A 236 -10.93 -19.22 9.11
CA GLY A 236 -11.10 -17.92 9.76
C GLY A 236 -10.43 -16.80 8.97
N LEU A 237 -9.22 -17.05 8.49
CA LEU A 237 -8.47 -16.12 7.67
C LEU A 237 -9.18 -15.87 6.33
N VAL A 238 -9.62 -16.91 5.62
CA VAL A 238 -10.32 -16.76 4.32
C VAL A 238 -11.66 -16.03 4.47
N LEU A 239 -12.49 -16.45 5.41
CA LEU A 239 -13.81 -15.84 5.61
C LEU A 239 -13.70 -14.40 6.15
N GLY A 240 -12.76 -14.16 7.06
CA GLY A 240 -12.50 -12.83 7.60
C GLY A 240 -11.93 -11.86 6.56
N THR A 241 -10.97 -12.31 5.77
CA THR A 241 -10.32 -11.47 4.74
C THR A 241 -11.25 -11.11 3.60
N PHE A 242 -12.13 -12.01 3.17
CA PHE A 242 -13.00 -11.76 2.02
C PHE A 242 -13.87 -10.50 2.20
N GLY A 243 -14.52 -10.35 3.36
CA GLY A 243 -15.34 -9.17 3.66
C GLY A 243 -14.52 -7.88 3.73
N VAL A 244 -13.35 -7.94 4.39
CA VAL A 244 -12.43 -6.80 4.53
C VAL A 244 -11.93 -6.36 3.16
N PHE A 245 -11.48 -7.29 2.31
CA PHE A 245 -10.98 -6.97 0.97
C PHE A 245 -12.06 -6.52 0.01
N LEU A 246 -13.28 -7.06 0.11
CA LEU A 246 -14.39 -6.59 -0.69
C LEU A 246 -14.72 -5.14 -0.33
N PHE A 247 -14.79 -4.81 0.95
CA PHE A 247 -14.92 -3.42 1.38
C PHE A 247 -13.74 -2.57 0.88
N TYR A 248 -12.50 -3.01 1.15
CA TYR A 248 -11.30 -2.24 0.87
C TYR A 248 -11.12 -1.96 -0.62
N GLN A 249 -11.44 -2.90 -1.50
CA GLN A 249 -11.17 -2.74 -2.94
C GLN A 249 -12.37 -2.19 -3.71
N ALA A 250 -13.57 -2.66 -3.36
CA ALA A 250 -14.76 -2.30 -4.10
C ALA A 250 -15.46 -1.08 -3.49
N SER A 251 -15.48 -0.91 -2.17
CA SER A 251 -16.28 0.15 -1.55
C SER A 251 -15.46 1.32 -1.02
N ASN A 252 -14.16 1.18 -0.77
CA ASN A 252 -13.32 2.22 -0.21
C ASN A 252 -13.02 3.32 -1.24
N GLN A 253 -13.30 4.59 -0.91
CA GLN A 253 -13.08 5.71 -1.84
C GLN A 253 -11.65 5.76 -2.38
N VAL A 254 -10.63 5.52 -1.55
CA VAL A 254 -9.22 5.60 -1.96
C VAL A 254 -8.91 4.65 -3.12
N MET A 255 -9.46 3.44 -3.06
CA MET A 255 -9.25 2.40 -4.07
C MET A 255 -10.14 2.62 -5.29
N VAL A 256 -11.42 2.90 -5.08
CA VAL A 256 -12.40 3.14 -6.16
C VAL A 256 -12.03 4.35 -7.01
N GLN A 257 -11.49 5.41 -6.39
CA GLN A 257 -11.10 6.64 -7.09
C GLN A 257 -10.06 6.42 -8.18
N ARG A 258 -9.18 5.42 -8.02
CA ARG A 258 -8.19 5.02 -9.03
C ARG A 258 -8.86 4.43 -10.25
N ILE A 259 -9.88 3.60 -10.04
CA ILE A 259 -10.69 3.03 -11.11
C ILE A 259 -11.52 4.10 -11.80
N LEU A 260 -12.11 5.04 -11.05
CA LEU A 260 -12.89 6.15 -11.63
C LEU A 260 -12.06 7.04 -12.54
N SER A 261 -10.74 7.08 -12.36
CA SER A 261 -9.82 7.82 -13.23
C SER A 261 -9.50 7.13 -14.57
N ALA A 262 -10.06 5.94 -14.83
CA ALA A 262 -9.77 5.17 -16.04
C ALA A 262 -10.32 5.81 -17.32
N ARG A 263 -9.51 5.77 -18.40
CA ARG A 263 -9.91 6.17 -19.77
C ARG A 263 -11.05 5.39 -20.34
N SER A 264 -11.10 4.11 -19.99
CA SER A 264 -12.04 3.18 -20.55
C SER A 264 -12.29 2.05 -19.57
N MET A 265 -13.40 1.33 -19.79
CA MET A 265 -13.68 0.10 -19.05
C MET A 265 -12.59 -0.95 -19.25
N TRP A 266 -11.99 -1.01 -20.44
CA TRP A 266 -10.83 -1.87 -20.70
C TRP A 266 -9.64 -1.47 -19.83
N ASP A 267 -9.33 -0.17 -19.73
CA ASP A 267 -8.22 0.29 -18.89
C ASP A 267 -8.45 -0.04 -17.41
N GLY A 268 -9.69 0.11 -16.92
CA GLY A 268 -10.06 -0.27 -15.56
C GLY A 268 -9.88 -1.77 -15.29
N ILE A 269 -10.40 -2.63 -16.17
CA ILE A 269 -10.30 -4.10 -16.05
C ILE A 269 -8.83 -4.55 -16.16
N MET A 270 -8.10 -4.07 -17.17
CA MET A 270 -6.68 -4.42 -17.33
C MET A 270 -5.82 -3.91 -16.19
N GLY A 271 -6.15 -2.75 -15.61
CA GLY A 271 -5.50 -2.26 -14.40
C GLY A 271 -5.69 -3.25 -13.25
N MET A 272 -6.89 -3.77 -13.05
CA MET A 272 -7.15 -4.79 -12.02
C MET A 272 -6.46 -6.13 -12.30
N ILE A 273 -6.40 -6.58 -13.55
CA ILE A 273 -5.64 -7.78 -13.93
C ILE A 273 -4.16 -7.59 -13.59
N PHE A 274 -3.59 -6.44 -13.95
CA PHE A 274 -2.20 -6.10 -13.65
C PHE A 274 -1.94 -6.05 -12.14
N SER A 275 -2.81 -5.43 -11.36
CA SER A 275 -2.72 -5.46 -9.90
C SER A 275 -2.78 -6.88 -9.35
N GLY A 276 -3.66 -7.73 -9.90
CA GLY A 276 -3.82 -9.12 -9.47
C GLY A 276 -2.55 -9.92 -9.70
N PHE A 277 -1.89 -9.72 -10.86
CA PHE A 277 -0.60 -10.34 -11.15
C PHE A 277 0.47 -9.94 -10.13
N ILE A 278 0.58 -8.64 -9.80
CA ILE A 278 1.54 -8.19 -8.78
C ILE A 278 1.20 -8.76 -7.40
N ASN A 279 -0.09 -8.85 -7.06
CA ASN A 279 -0.51 -9.41 -5.78
C ASN A 279 -0.16 -10.90 -5.64
N ILE A 280 -0.09 -11.67 -6.74
CA ILE A 280 0.42 -13.05 -6.72
C ILE A 280 1.90 -13.08 -6.32
N VAL A 281 2.69 -12.11 -6.81
CA VAL A 281 4.14 -11.98 -6.54
C VAL A 281 4.42 -11.44 -5.13
N ARG A 282 3.48 -10.71 -4.55
CA ARG A 282 3.64 -9.95 -3.30
C ARG A 282 4.17 -10.80 -2.12
N PRO A 283 3.71 -12.04 -1.86
CA PRO A 283 4.26 -12.86 -0.77
C PRO A 283 5.75 -13.20 -0.92
N LEU A 284 6.34 -13.10 -2.12
CA LEU A 284 7.80 -13.23 -2.26
C LEU A 284 8.52 -12.10 -1.53
N VAL A 285 7.96 -10.90 -1.59
CA VAL A 285 8.54 -9.67 -1.01
C VAL A 285 8.30 -9.58 0.49
N THR A 286 7.18 -10.12 0.97
CA THR A 286 6.77 -10.06 2.38
C THR A 286 6.94 -11.42 3.08
N CYS A 287 6.01 -12.35 2.88
CA CYS A 287 5.95 -13.60 3.63
C CYS A 287 7.25 -14.41 3.55
N LEU A 288 7.80 -14.63 2.35
CA LEU A 288 8.98 -15.48 2.19
C LEU A 288 10.23 -14.91 2.85
N VAL A 289 10.35 -13.59 2.96
CA VAL A 289 11.43 -12.96 3.74
C VAL A 289 11.33 -13.35 5.22
N GLY A 290 10.11 -13.39 5.77
CA GLY A 290 9.86 -13.87 7.14
C GLY A 290 10.23 -15.33 7.34
N VAL A 291 9.94 -16.20 6.36
CA VAL A 291 10.33 -17.62 6.39
C VAL A 291 11.86 -17.77 6.34
N ILE A 292 12.53 -17.02 5.48
CA ILE A 292 14.01 -17.03 5.38
C ILE A 292 14.62 -16.60 6.71
N LEU A 293 14.10 -15.51 7.31
CA LEU A 293 14.60 -15.03 8.59
C LEU A 293 14.39 -16.07 9.71
N TYR A 294 13.23 -16.73 9.74
CA TYR A 294 12.97 -17.82 10.69
C TYR A 294 13.98 -18.95 10.54
N HIS A 295 14.21 -19.41 9.30
CA HIS A 295 15.16 -20.48 9.05
C HIS A 295 16.59 -20.08 9.48
N TRP A 296 17.00 -18.86 9.20
CA TRP A 296 18.31 -18.34 9.60
C TRP A 296 18.50 -18.29 11.13
N LEU A 297 17.52 -17.76 11.87
CA LEU A 297 17.65 -17.57 13.31
C LEU A 297 17.36 -18.85 14.11
N GLU A 298 16.28 -19.55 13.80
CA GLU A 298 15.75 -20.64 14.63
C GLU A 298 16.26 -22.02 14.19
N VAL A 299 16.41 -22.25 12.88
CA VAL A 299 16.87 -23.55 12.37
C VAL A 299 18.40 -23.58 12.31
N MET A 300 19.01 -22.57 11.71
CA MET A 300 20.47 -22.50 11.55
C MET A 300 21.18 -21.94 12.79
N HIS A 301 20.44 -21.41 13.77
CA HIS A 301 20.98 -20.83 15.02
C HIS A 301 22.03 -19.73 14.76
N LYS A 302 21.85 -18.92 13.69
CA LYS A 302 22.81 -17.89 13.25
C LYS A 302 22.59 -16.52 13.91
N GLY A 303 21.79 -16.45 14.96
CA GLY A 303 21.53 -15.22 15.71
C GLY A 303 20.57 -15.46 16.87
N PRO A 304 20.27 -14.43 17.68
CA PRO A 304 19.27 -14.54 18.74
C PRO A 304 17.87 -14.68 18.14
N SER A 305 17.09 -15.59 18.71
CA SER A 305 15.66 -15.75 18.41
C SER A 305 14.89 -14.44 18.64
N LEU A 306 14.00 -14.09 17.71
CA LEU A 306 12.98 -13.09 17.96
C LEU A 306 11.85 -13.77 18.73
N LEU A 307 11.80 -13.55 20.05
CA LEU A 307 10.66 -13.94 20.87
C LEU A 307 9.36 -13.32 20.31
N PRO A 308 8.18 -13.92 20.60
CA PRO A 308 6.89 -13.53 19.98
C PRO A 308 6.56 -12.03 20.07
N ASP A 309 6.99 -11.35 21.13
CA ASP A 309 6.71 -9.93 21.37
C ASP A 309 7.58 -8.96 20.56
N ASN A 310 8.60 -9.46 19.85
CA ASN A 310 9.56 -8.66 19.07
C ASN A 310 9.45 -8.90 17.56
N GLN A 311 8.35 -9.49 17.08
CA GLN A 311 8.18 -9.88 15.67
C GLN A 311 8.20 -8.70 14.70
N ASP A 312 7.80 -7.49 15.12
CA ASP A 312 7.84 -6.28 14.26
C ASP A 312 9.29 -5.89 13.91
N ARG A 313 10.27 -6.41 14.66
CA ARG A 313 11.70 -6.22 14.36
C ARG A 313 12.21 -7.15 13.26
N ALA A 314 11.39 -8.10 12.80
CA ALA A 314 11.76 -9.05 11.76
C ALA A 314 12.17 -8.35 10.46
N PHE A 315 11.41 -7.34 10.02
CA PHE A 315 11.75 -6.60 8.79
C PHE A 315 13.09 -5.85 8.91
N PRO A 316 13.32 -5.01 9.95
CA PRO A 316 14.62 -4.39 10.16
C PRO A 316 15.79 -5.35 10.27
N LEU A 317 15.59 -6.47 10.97
CA LEU A 317 16.63 -7.47 11.15
C LEU A 317 16.96 -8.20 9.84
N ALA A 318 15.95 -8.56 9.04
CA ALA A 318 16.15 -9.16 7.73
C ALA A 318 16.97 -8.24 6.81
N LEU A 319 16.67 -6.94 6.79
CA LEU A 319 17.45 -5.97 6.02
C LEU A 319 18.90 -5.86 6.52
N GLN A 320 19.10 -5.89 7.83
CA GLN A 320 20.43 -5.81 8.40
C GLN A 320 21.28 -7.03 8.03
N LEU A 321 20.68 -8.22 8.07
CA LEU A 321 21.37 -9.49 7.87
C LEU A 321 21.65 -9.79 6.39
N PHE A 322 20.68 -9.51 5.51
CA PHE A 322 20.71 -10.04 4.15
C PHE A 322 20.93 -8.99 3.07
N ALA A 323 20.58 -7.71 3.30
CA ALA A 323 20.68 -6.70 2.25
C ALA A 323 22.11 -6.12 2.20
N PRO A 324 22.80 -6.17 1.05
CA PRO A 324 24.06 -5.44 0.85
C PRO A 324 23.84 -3.93 0.72
N SER A 325 24.94 -3.18 0.77
CA SER A 325 24.95 -1.75 0.39
C SER A 325 24.39 -1.55 -1.03
N GLY A 326 23.64 -0.48 -1.23
CA GLY A 326 22.84 -0.21 -2.41
C GLY A 326 21.42 -0.79 -2.28
N LEU A 327 21.31 -2.10 -1.99
CA LEU A 327 20.00 -2.74 -1.86
C LEU A 327 19.24 -2.25 -0.62
N LYS A 328 19.94 -2.00 0.51
CA LYS A 328 19.35 -1.34 1.69
C LYS A 328 18.69 -0.02 1.30
N GLY A 329 19.40 0.82 0.54
CA GLY A 329 18.87 2.07 0.00
C GLY A 329 17.62 1.89 -0.86
N VAL A 330 17.62 0.92 -1.77
CA VAL A 330 16.45 0.63 -2.64
C VAL A 330 15.24 0.19 -1.81
N ILE A 331 15.41 -0.70 -0.84
CA ILE A 331 14.28 -1.18 -0.02
C ILE A 331 13.75 -0.05 0.88
N LEU A 332 14.63 0.72 1.50
CA LEU A 332 14.22 1.85 2.33
C LEU A 332 13.53 2.94 1.50
N ALA A 333 14.03 3.22 0.30
CA ALA A 333 13.35 4.11 -0.64
C ALA A 333 11.95 3.59 -0.99
N GLY A 334 11.82 2.28 -1.30
CA GLY A 334 10.53 1.63 -1.48
C GLY A 334 9.61 1.70 -0.26
N PHE A 335 10.16 1.68 0.95
CA PHE A 335 9.40 1.84 2.18
C PHE A 335 8.93 3.29 2.39
N PHE A 336 9.79 4.28 2.17
CA PHE A 336 9.41 5.70 2.13
C PHE A 336 8.28 5.93 1.12
N ALA A 337 8.47 5.39 -0.07
CA ALA A 337 7.51 5.38 -1.16
C ALA A 337 6.13 4.84 -0.73
N ALA A 338 6.08 3.67 -0.07
CA ALA A 338 4.84 3.07 0.42
C ALA A 338 4.09 3.97 1.42
N VAL A 339 4.82 4.61 2.34
CA VAL A 339 4.24 5.56 3.30
C VAL A 339 3.69 6.78 2.57
N MET A 340 4.47 7.38 1.67
CA MET A 340 4.06 8.58 0.92
C MET A 340 2.88 8.31 -0.02
N ALA A 341 2.85 7.15 -0.69
CA ALA A 341 1.73 6.70 -1.51
C ALA A 341 0.45 6.60 -0.68
N SER A 342 0.53 5.98 0.50
CA SER A 342 -0.61 5.84 1.40
C SER A 342 -1.12 7.19 1.90
N VAL A 343 -0.22 8.08 2.35
CA VAL A 343 -0.55 9.43 2.85
C VAL A 343 -1.18 10.29 1.77
N SER A 344 -0.58 10.36 0.58
CA SER A 344 -1.10 11.16 -0.54
C SER A 344 -2.46 10.67 -1.00
N SER A 345 -2.66 9.35 -1.06
CA SER A 345 -3.92 8.73 -1.45
C SER A 345 -5.04 9.01 -0.46
N LEU A 346 -4.77 8.84 0.84
CA LEU A 346 -5.73 9.16 1.91
C LEU A 346 -6.05 10.66 1.90
N ALA A 347 -5.05 11.53 1.81
CA ALA A 347 -5.24 12.97 1.79
C ALA A 347 -6.12 13.42 0.60
N ASN A 348 -5.84 12.90 -0.60
CA ASN A 348 -6.64 13.21 -1.79
C ASN A 348 -8.09 12.72 -1.64
N SER A 349 -8.32 11.52 -1.12
CA SER A 349 -9.68 11.00 -0.92
C SER A 349 -10.44 11.70 0.20
N ILE A 350 -9.78 12.08 1.29
CA ILE A 350 -10.37 12.94 2.34
C ILE A 350 -10.81 14.26 1.72
N ALA A 351 -9.93 14.93 0.97
CA ALA A 351 -10.25 16.19 0.29
C ALA A 351 -11.42 16.03 -0.69
N THR A 352 -11.45 14.92 -1.45
CA THR A 352 -12.52 14.64 -2.40
C THR A 352 -13.88 14.50 -1.72
N ILE A 353 -13.98 13.65 -0.68
CA ILE A 353 -15.22 13.43 0.06
C ILE A 353 -15.64 14.71 0.77
N PHE A 354 -14.69 15.40 1.42
CA PHE A 354 -14.99 16.64 2.12
C PHE A 354 -15.52 17.71 1.17
N SER A 355 -14.81 18.00 0.08
CA SER A 355 -15.21 19.05 -0.86
C SER A 355 -16.55 18.74 -1.54
N LEU A 356 -16.76 17.51 -2.01
CA LEU A 356 -17.95 17.17 -2.80
C LEU A 356 -19.15 16.77 -1.95
N ASP A 357 -18.95 15.95 -0.92
CA ASP A 357 -20.05 15.33 -0.17
C ASP A 357 -20.36 16.04 1.15
N VAL A 358 -19.46 16.91 1.64
CA VAL A 358 -19.67 17.71 2.86
C VAL A 358 -19.83 19.19 2.53
N TYR A 359 -18.77 19.82 2.00
CA TYR A 359 -18.71 21.25 1.75
C TYR A 359 -19.75 21.68 0.71
N LYS A 360 -19.70 21.12 -0.50
CA LYS A 360 -20.68 21.44 -1.55
C LYS A 360 -22.10 21.07 -1.14
N LYS A 361 -22.30 20.01 -0.36
CA LYS A 361 -23.63 19.51 -0.03
C LYS A 361 -24.31 20.31 1.09
N PHE A 362 -23.58 20.63 2.15
CA PHE A 362 -24.13 21.19 3.39
C PHE A 362 -23.69 22.62 3.68
N ILE A 363 -22.54 23.06 3.17
CA ILE A 363 -21.96 24.38 3.49
C ILE A 363 -22.24 25.38 2.36
N ASN A 364 -21.80 25.08 1.14
CA ASN A 364 -22.00 25.94 -0.03
C ASN A 364 -22.44 25.14 -1.27
N LYS A 365 -23.76 25.09 -1.50
CA LYS A 365 -24.39 24.38 -2.63
C LYS A 365 -23.99 24.89 -4.01
N ASN A 366 -23.53 26.14 -4.07
CA ASN A 366 -23.17 26.82 -5.31
C ASN A 366 -21.64 26.91 -5.50
N ALA A 367 -20.86 26.22 -4.66
CA ALA A 367 -19.40 26.22 -4.76
C ALA A 367 -18.96 25.77 -6.16
N GLY A 368 -18.21 26.65 -6.82
CA GLY A 368 -17.59 26.38 -8.12
C GLY A 368 -16.28 25.60 -7.98
N ASP A 369 -15.78 25.06 -9.09
CA ASP A 369 -14.60 24.19 -9.09
C ASP A 369 -13.37 24.77 -8.40
N ARG A 370 -13.14 26.09 -8.54
CA ARG A 370 -12.00 26.75 -7.89
C ARG A 370 -12.10 26.64 -6.36
N GLU A 371 -13.28 26.93 -5.80
CA GLU A 371 -13.56 26.88 -4.35
C GLU A 371 -13.58 25.45 -3.81
N LEU A 372 -13.87 24.45 -4.66
CA LEU A 372 -13.80 23.04 -4.25
C LEU A 372 -12.37 22.51 -4.17
N ILE A 373 -11.43 23.14 -4.88
CA ILE A 373 -10.02 22.72 -4.98
C ILE A 373 -9.14 23.48 -3.99
N THR A 374 -9.40 24.77 -3.77
CA THR A 374 -8.63 25.66 -2.87
C THR A 374 -9.24 25.72 -1.50
#